data_AF-H5X5M6-F1
#
_entry.id   AF-H5X5M6-F1
#
_cell.length_a   1.000
_cell.length_b   1.000
_cell.length_c   1.000
_cell.angle_alpha   90.00
_cell.angle_beta   90.00
_cell.angle_gamma   90.00
#
_symmetry.space_group_name_H-M   'P 1'
#
loop_
_entity.id
_entity.type
_entity.pdbx_description
1 polymer ?
#
loop_
_entity_poly.entity_id
_entity_poly.type
_entity_poly.pdbx_seq_one_letter_code
_entity_poly.pdbx_strand_id
1 'polypeptide(L)'
;MACRWWRRDESSTPTRPVWTPAEQPPESFTAVDPPQWVWVDLRAALRRDAFTFTDDTRDGLQYRYEVKGLLRGWMPAVDGAPLAMVTYQLLTADLEWRTVVTAFVPRHHIRFRSRTGREVN
;
A
#
# COMPACT_ATOMS: atom_id res chain seq x y z
N MET A 1 1.30 3.82 13.03
CA MET A 1 2.75 3.93 12.77
C MET A 1 2.93 4.65 11.44
N ALA A 2 3.59 5.80 11.45
CA ALA A 2 4.03 6.46 10.22
C ALA A 2 5.09 5.57 9.54
N CYS A 3 5.15 5.56 8.21
CA CYS A 3 6.23 4.84 7.52
C CYS A 3 7.58 5.39 7.98
N ARG A 4 8.52 4.50 8.30
CA ARG A 4 9.89 4.89 8.60
C ARG A 4 10.63 5.13 7.30
N TRP A 5 11.04 6.37 7.08
CA TRP A 5 11.83 6.74 5.91
C TRP A 5 13.32 6.58 6.18
N TRP A 6 14.07 6.31 5.13
CA TRP A 6 15.52 6.19 5.15
C TRP A 6 16.07 7.04 4.03
N ARG A 7 17.17 7.76 4.31
CA ARG A 7 17.87 8.59 3.34
C ARG A 7 19.25 8.01 3.09
N ARG A 8 19.76 8.23 1.86
CA ARG A 8 21.13 7.87 1.53
C ARG A 8 22.08 8.67 2.41
N ASP A 9 22.97 7.97 3.09
CA ASP A 9 23.97 8.59 3.95
C ASP A 9 25.03 9.35 3.12
N GLU A 10 25.65 10.39 3.67
CA GLU A 10 26.69 11.16 2.98
C GLU A 10 27.94 10.32 2.68
N SER A 11 28.23 9.31 3.50
CA SER A 11 29.34 8.36 3.29
C SER A 11 29.08 7.30 2.21
N SER A 12 27.86 7.28 1.64
CA SER A 12 27.39 6.25 0.72
C SER A 12 28.05 6.35 -0.66
N THR A 13 28.82 5.33 -1.05
CA THR A 13 29.47 5.25 -2.38
C THR A 13 28.63 4.40 -3.35
N PRO A 14 28.83 4.51 -4.69
CA PRO A 14 28.07 3.71 -5.65
C PRO A 14 28.16 2.20 -5.45
N THR A 15 29.31 1.70 -4.97
CA THR A 15 29.55 0.28 -4.71
C THR A 15 29.23 -0.16 -3.29
N ARG A 16 29.01 0.81 -2.36
CA ARG A 16 28.63 0.54 -0.98
C ARG A 16 27.53 1.52 -0.55
N PRO A 17 26.26 1.22 -0.90
CA PRO A 17 25.15 2.05 -0.48
C PRO A 17 24.90 1.92 1.02
N VAL A 18 24.97 3.04 1.73
CA VAL A 18 24.61 3.17 3.14
C VAL A 18 23.35 4.02 3.28
N TRP A 19 22.46 3.60 4.19
CA TRP A 19 21.18 4.23 4.48
C TRP A 19 21.06 4.52 5.96
N THR A 20 20.55 5.70 6.31
CA THR A 20 20.28 6.11 7.70
C THR A 20 18.79 6.45 7.87
N PRO A 21 18.21 6.24 9.06
CA PRO A 21 16.83 6.63 9.32
C PRO A 21 16.66 8.13 9.10
N ALA A 22 15.62 8.52 8.38
CA ALA A 22 15.24 9.92 8.19
C ALA A 22 14.17 10.31 9.21
N GLU A 23 14.31 11.50 9.79
CA GLU A 23 13.30 12.07 10.70
C GLU A 23 12.06 12.54 9.94
N GLN A 24 12.23 12.95 8.68
CA GLN A 24 11.18 13.48 7.82
C GLN A 24 11.03 12.61 6.55
N PRO A 25 9.82 12.55 5.97
CA PRO A 25 9.61 11.91 4.68
C PRO A 25 10.29 12.69 3.55
N PRO A 26 10.43 12.09 2.35
CA PRO A 26 10.83 12.83 1.14
C PRO A 26 9.93 14.05 0.89
N GLU A 27 10.48 15.14 0.34
CA GLU A 27 9.74 16.39 0.09
C GLU A 27 8.50 16.19 -0.81
N SER A 28 8.56 15.24 -1.74
CA SER A 28 7.47 14.91 -2.64
C SER A 28 6.37 14.06 -2.00
N PHE A 29 6.54 13.63 -0.75
CA PHE A 29 5.52 12.89 -0.02
C PHE A 29 4.47 13.84 0.56
N THR A 30 3.22 13.64 0.16
CA THR A 30 2.08 14.41 0.68
C THR A 30 1.29 13.56 1.66
N ALA A 31 1.37 13.88 2.95
CA ALA A 31 0.60 13.17 3.98
C ALA A 31 -0.92 13.40 3.82
N VAL A 32 -1.70 12.39 4.21
CA VAL A 32 -3.17 12.49 4.34
C VAL A 32 -3.50 12.38 5.82
N ASP A 33 -3.95 13.50 6.41
CA ASP A 33 -4.29 13.62 7.83
C ASP A 33 -5.62 14.39 8.00
N PRO A 34 -6.66 13.82 8.65
CA PRO A 34 -6.70 12.46 9.18
C PRO A 34 -6.60 11.40 8.06
N PRO A 35 -6.00 10.23 8.35
CA PRO A 35 -5.98 9.10 7.43
C PRO A 35 -7.38 8.71 6.94
N GLN A 36 -7.51 8.37 5.66
CA GLN A 36 -8.81 8.11 5.02
C GLN A 36 -9.04 6.63 4.73
N TRP A 37 -10.26 6.15 4.93
CA TRP A 37 -10.62 4.78 4.57
C TRP A 37 -10.74 4.62 3.06
N VAL A 38 -10.10 3.59 2.53
CA VAL A 38 -10.12 3.24 1.11
C VAL A 38 -10.30 1.73 0.93
N TRP A 39 -10.70 1.32 -0.28
CA TRP A 39 -10.69 -0.07 -0.69
C TRP A 39 -9.55 -0.29 -1.68
N VAL A 40 -8.74 -1.32 -1.46
CA VAL A 40 -7.56 -1.64 -2.26
C VAL A 40 -7.84 -2.91 -3.05
N ASP A 41 -7.70 -2.85 -4.37
CA ASP A 41 -7.71 -4.04 -5.22
C ASP A 41 -6.39 -4.83 -5.03
N LEU A 42 -6.43 -5.86 -4.17
CA LEU A 42 -5.27 -6.68 -3.84
C LEU A 42 -4.77 -7.49 -5.03
N ARG A 43 -5.66 -7.86 -5.95
CA ARG A 43 -5.27 -8.63 -7.13
C ARG A 43 -4.37 -7.80 -8.00
N ALA A 44 -4.74 -6.54 -8.24
CA ALA A 44 -3.89 -5.66 -9.01
C ALA A 44 -2.61 -5.25 -8.27
N ALA A 45 -2.67 -5.12 -6.93
CA ALA A 45 -1.52 -4.71 -6.13
C ALA A 45 -0.46 -5.82 -5.94
N LEU A 46 -0.86 -7.09 -5.87
CA LEU A 46 0.03 -8.21 -5.51
C LEU A 46 0.31 -9.17 -6.67
N ARG A 47 -0.57 -9.25 -7.67
CA ARG A 47 -0.40 -10.24 -8.73
C ARG A 47 0.68 -9.77 -9.70
N ARG A 48 1.75 -10.55 -9.78
CA ARG A 48 2.87 -10.32 -10.71
C ARG A 48 2.45 -10.41 -12.19
N ASP A 49 1.55 -11.35 -12.51
CA ASP A 49 1.07 -11.56 -13.87
C ASP A 49 -0.44 -11.85 -13.85
N ALA A 50 -1.21 -10.97 -14.50
CA ALA A 50 -2.66 -11.06 -14.61
C ALA A 50 -3.16 -12.32 -15.34
N PHE A 51 -2.30 -12.98 -16.13
CA PHE A 51 -2.63 -14.11 -17.00
C PHE A 51 -2.12 -15.45 -16.48
N THR A 52 -1.23 -15.47 -15.49
CA THR A 52 -0.78 -16.72 -14.86
C THR A 52 -1.88 -17.26 -13.93
N PHE A 53 -2.47 -18.39 -14.29
CA PHE A 53 -3.40 -19.13 -13.44
C PHE A 53 -2.64 -20.24 -12.71
N THR A 54 -2.82 -20.32 -11.39
CA THR A 54 -2.22 -21.34 -10.51
C THR A 54 -3.31 -21.97 -9.68
N ASP A 55 -3.08 -23.21 -9.25
CA ASP A 55 -3.99 -23.91 -8.35
C ASP A 55 -4.06 -23.21 -6.98
N ASP A 56 -5.24 -23.26 -6.37
CA ASP A 56 -5.46 -22.63 -5.06
C ASP A 56 -4.69 -23.35 -3.96
N THR A 57 -3.77 -22.62 -3.33
CA THR A 57 -3.04 -23.10 -2.14
C THR A 57 -3.73 -22.55 -0.89
N ARG A 58 -4.19 -23.44 0.01
CA ARG A 58 -5.01 -23.05 1.17
C ARG A 58 -4.31 -22.12 2.17
N ASP A 59 -3.01 -22.32 2.36
CA ASP A 59 -2.13 -21.53 3.22
C ASP A 59 -1.51 -20.31 2.49
N GLY A 60 -1.86 -20.09 1.22
CA GLY A 60 -1.45 -18.93 0.44
C GLY A 60 -2.22 -17.66 0.82
N LEU A 61 -1.67 -16.49 0.50
CA LEU A 61 -2.35 -15.21 0.75
C LEU A 61 -3.60 -15.06 -0.12
N GLN A 62 -4.72 -14.70 0.49
CA GLN A 62 -5.95 -14.31 -0.17
C GLN A 62 -5.84 -12.89 -0.71
N TYR A 63 -5.79 -12.75 -2.04
CA TYR A 63 -5.73 -11.46 -2.73
C TYR A 63 -6.82 -11.28 -3.79
N ARG A 64 -7.82 -12.17 -3.87
CA ARG A 64 -8.86 -12.12 -4.92
C ARG A 64 -9.85 -10.96 -4.76
N TYR A 65 -9.92 -10.37 -3.58
CA TYR A 65 -10.93 -9.38 -3.23
C TYR A 65 -10.32 -8.04 -2.85
N GLU A 66 -11.14 -6.99 -2.95
CA GLU A 66 -10.79 -5.69 -2.37
C GLU A 66 -10.69 -5.81 -0.84
N VAL A 67 -9.69 -5.16 -0.26
CA VAL A 67 -9.56 -5.05 1.20
C VAL A 67 -9.72 -3.61 1.64
N LYS A 68 -10.31 -3.41 2.82
CA LYS A 68 -10.37 -2.09 3.46
C LYS A 68 -8.98 -1.73 3.99
N GLY A 69 -8.47 -0.58 3.56
CA GLY A 69 -7.19 -0.02 3.96
C GLY A 69 -7.32 1.41 4.43
N LEU A 70 -6.26 1.91 5.06
CA LEU A 70 -6.17 3.27 5.56
C LEU A 70 -5.10 4.04 4.78
N LEU A 71 -5.53 5.00 3.98
CA LEU A 71 -4.69 5.89 3.20
C LEU A 71 -3.95 6.87 4.14
N ARG A 72 -2.63 6.90 4.02
CA ARG A 72 -1.73 7.69 4.87
C ARG A 72 -1.05 8.85 4.14
N GLY A 73 -0.97 8.77 2.81
CA GLY A 73 -0.28 9.78 2.01
C GLY A 73 -0.13 9.38 0.56
N TRP A 74 0.47 10.28 -0.22
CA TRP A 74 0.73 10.16 -1.64
C TRP A 74 2.21 10.40 -1.92
N MET A 75 2.71 9.73 -2.95
CA MET A 75 4.06 9.92 -3.49
C MET A 75 3.96 9.84 -5.02
N PRO A 76 4.61 10.73 -5.77
CA PRO A 76 4.74 10.55 -7.21
C PRO A 76 5.68 9.39 -7.52
N ALA A 77 5.29 8.55 -8.47
CA ALA A 77 6.22 7.63 -9.14
C ALA A 77 7.18 8.40 -10.05
N VAL A 78 8.21 7.72 -10.56
CA VAL A 78 9.22 8.31 -11.45
C VAL A 78 8.60 8.88 -12.74
N ASP A 79 7.52 8.27 -13.21
CA ASP A 79 6.72 8.72 -14.36
C ASP A 79 5.66 9.78 -14.00
N GLY A 80 5.64 10.25 -12.76
CA GLY A 80 4.68 11.21 -12.23
C GLY A 80 3.33 10.62 -11.81
N ALA A 81 3.11 9.32 -12.00
CA ALA A 81 1.84 8.69 -11.60
C ALA A 81 1.70 8.69 -10.06
N PRO A 82 0.50 9.02 -9.51
CA PRO A 82 0.32 9.07 -8.07
C PRO A 82 0.25 7.65 -7.47
N LEU A 83 1.14 7.39 -6.50
CA LEU A 83 1.13 6.21 -5.65
C LEU A 83 0.62 6.57 -4.26
N ALA A 84 -0.40 5.86 -3.79
CA ALA A 84 -0.92 6.05 -2.45
C ALA A 84 -0.25 5.10 -1.47
N MET A 85 0.18 5.61 -0.34
CA MET A 85 0.68 4.82 0.78
C MET A 85 -0.51 4.36 1.62
N VAL A 86 -0.82 3.05 1.60
CA VAL A 86 -1.99 2.48 2.27
C VAL A 86 -1.56 1.39 3.25
N THR A 87 -2.13 1.41 4.44
CA THR A 87 -2.01 0.31 5.41
C THR A 87 -3.25 -0.60 5.30
N TYR A 88 -3.08 -1.90 5.06
CA TYR A 88 -4.19 -2.86 4.96
C TYR A 88 -3.82 -4.25 5.49
N GLN A 89 -4.83 -5.09 5.72
CA GLN A 89 -4.66 -6.45 6.19
C GLN A 89 -4.51 -7.44 5.04
N LEU A 90 -3.70 -8.48 5.27
CA LEU A 90 -3.60 -9.65 4.41
C LEU A 90 -3.95 -10.88 5.24
N LEU A 91 -4.64 -11.83 4.61
CA LEU A 91 -5.12 -13.07 5.22
C LEU A 91 -4.64 -14.24 4.38
N THR A 92 -4.43 -15.41 4.98
CA THR A 92 -4.36 -16.66 4.22
C THR A 92 -5.74 -17.07 3.70
N ALA A 93 -5.80 -17.91 2.67
CA ALA A 93 -7.06 -18.31 2.04
C ALA A 93 -7.95 -19.16 2.97
N ASP A 94 -7.35 -19.92 3.88
CA ASP A 94 -8.03 -20.61 4.98
C ASP A 94 -8.48 -19.70 6.14
N LEU A 95 -8.11 -18.42 6.11
CA LEU A 95 -8.40 -17.41 7.12
C LEU A 95 -7.79 -17.66 8.50
N GLU A 96 -6.86 -18.61 8.64
CA GLU A 96 -6.22 -18.92 9.92
C GLU A 96 -5.17 -17.87 10.32
N TRP A 97 -4.51 -17.25 9.33
CA TRP A 97 -3.40 -16.32 9.55
C TRP A 97 -3.69 -14.94 9.00
N ARG A 98 -3.18 -13.91 9.70
CA ARG A 98 -3.29 -12.51 9.29
C ARG A 98 -2.01 -11.73 9.50
N THR A 99 -1.77 -10.74 8.66
CA THR A 99 -0.74 -9.71 8.86
C THR A 99 -1.24 -8.34 8.41
N VAL A 100 -0.49 -7.29 8.74
CA VAL A 100 -0.76 -5.91 8.34
C VAL A 100 0.43 -5.40 7.55
N VAL A 101 0.18 -4.85 6.37
CA VAL A 101 1.21 -4.29 5.51
C VAL A 101 0.94 -2.82 5.23
N THR A 102 2.00 -2.05 5.02
CA THR A 102 1.92 -0.69 4.47
C THR A 102 2.69 -0.67 3.17
N ALA A 103 2.01 -0.32 2.08
CA ALA A 103 2.58 -0.39 0.74
C ALA A 103 2.13 0.79 -0.13
N PHE A 104 2.89 1.06 -1.19
CA PHE A 104 2.47 1.95 -2.26
C PHE A 104 1.56 1.21 -3.23
N VAL A 105 0.42 1.80 -3.54
CA VAL A 105 -0.58 1.26 -4.47
C VAL A 105 -0.91 2.34 -5.50
N PRO A 106 -0.92 2.03 -6.81
CA PRO A 106 -1.36 2.97 -7.84
C PRO A 106 -2.76 3.51 -7.56
N ARG A 107 -2.96 4.82 -7.74
CA ARG A 107 -4.26 5.49 -7.47
C ARG A 107 -5.46 4.77 -8.07
N HIS A 108 -5.34 4.24 -9.29
CA HIS A 108 -6.45 3.61 -10.01
C HIS A 108 -6.82 2.21 -9.48
N HIS A 109 -6.04 1.62 -8.57
CA HIS A 109 -6.37 0.40 -7.82
C HIS A 109 -6.97 0.69 -6.44
N ILE A 110 -7.27 1.96 -6.17
CA ILE A 110 -7.85 2.41 -4.91
C ILE A 110 -9.23 2.99 -5.18
N ARG A 111 -10.21 2.59 -4.36
CA ARG A 111 -11.56 3.14 -4.38
C ARG A 111 -11.89 3.87 -3.09
N PHE A 112 -12.27 5.12 -3.25
CA PHE A 112 -12.90 5.92 -2.20
C PHE A 112 -14.39 5.61 -2.24
N ARG A 113 -14.87 4.76 -1.33
CA ARG A 113 -16.32 4.62 -1.19
C ARG A 113 -16.82 5.76 -0.31
N SER A 114 -17.65 6.62 -0.88
CA SER A 114 -18.53 7.49 -0.11
C SER A 114 -19.50 6.62 0.71
N ARG A 115 -19.87 7.12 1.90
CA ARG A 115 -20.94 6.55 2.73
C ARG A 115 -22.28 6.82 2.06
N THR A 116 -22.54 6.29 0.87
CA THR A 116 -23.87 6.38 0.25
C THR A 116 -24.68 5.18 0.70
N GLY A 117 -25.37 5.37 1.82
CA GLY A 117 -26.35 4.45 2.37
C GLY A 117 -27.22 5.19 3.37
N ARG A 118 -28.24 5.89 2.86
CA ARG A 118 -29.40 6.46 3.58
C ARG A 118 -29.08 7.19 4.91
N GLU A 119 -28.92 8.50 4.83
CA GLU A 119 -29.58 9.35 5.83
C GLU A 119 -31.04 9.44 5.38
N VAL A 120 -31.92 8.73 6.09
CA VAL A 120 -33.35 9.03 6.07
C VAL A 120 -33.51 10.29 6.92
N ASN A 121 -34.18 11.29 6.35
CA ASN A 121 -34.61 12.53 7.01
C ASN A 121 -35.10 12.31 8.45
#